data_AF-A0A0V0I100-F1
#
_entry.id   AF-A0A0V0I100-F1
#
_cell.length_a   1.000
_cell.length_b   1.000
_cell.length_c   1.000
_cell.angle_alpha   90.00
_cell.angle_beta   90.00
_cell.angle_gamma   90.00
#
_symmetry.space_group_name_H-M   'P 1'
#
loop_
_entity.id
_entity.type
_entity.pdbx_description
1 polymer ?
#
loop_
_entity_poly.entity_id
_entity_poly.type
_entity_poly.pdbx_seq_one_letter_code
_entity_poly.pdbx_strand_id
1 'polypeptide(L)'
;MKLARRLFDESPKKSLASWNAMISGYAQNGLTEMAISLFREMQKLDIHPNPVTITSILSACAQLGTLSMGKWVHDLIKKEKFESNIYVLTALVDMYAKCGNIEEARQVFDSITEKNVVTWNAMISAYGLHGCGREALVLFDQMLHSGVSPTGVTFLCALYACSHAGLVEEGQKIFHSMSHDHDTEPLPEHYACMVDLLGRAGKLENALEFIYEMPLEPGPAEWGALLGACMVHKNIDLARLASDKLFTMDRGSVDIMFYFQTSIQQTAIIVKLLQLGKFLRTRI
;
A
#
# COMPACT_ATOMS: atom_id res chain seq x y z
N MET A 1 12.59 -15.86 11.40
CA MET A 1 13.43 -14.79 11.98
C MET A 1 14.35 -15.20 13.13
N LYS A 2 13.90 -15.94 14.16
CA LYS A 2 14.75 -16.30 15.32
C LYS A 2 16.04 -17.06 14.95
N LEU A 3 15.95 -18.09 14.11
CA LEU A 3 17.11 -18.88 13.68
C LEU A 3 18.11 -18.03 12.86
N ALA A 4 17.60 -17.19 11.95
CA ALA A 4 18.42 -16.28 11.16
C ALA A 4 19.21 -15.30 12.05
N ARG A 5 18.58 -14.73 13.09
CA ARG A 5 19.28 -13.87 14.07
C ARG A 5 20.39 -14.61 14.77
N ARG A 6 20.14 -15.84 15.25
CA ARG A 6 21.14 -16.65 15.94
C ARG A 6 22.35 -16.93 15.05
N LEU A 7 22.12 -17.35 13.79
CA LEU A 7 23.20 -17.60 12.83
C LEU A 7 23.99 -16.32 12.51
N PHE A 8 23.30 -15.18 12.42
CA PHE A 8 23.94 -13.89 12.24
C PHE A 8 24.84 -13.55 13.43
N ASP A 9 24.37 -13.75 14.66
CA ASP A 9 25.11 -13.48 15.90
C ASP A 9 26.35 -14.34 16.05
N GLU A 10 26.18 -15.65 15.86
CA GLU A 10 27.25 -16.66 15.94
C GLU A 10 28.27 -16.50 14.82
N SER A 11 27.96 -15.76 13.74
CA SER A 11 28.90 -15.53 12.66
C SER A 11 30.09 -14.68 13.12
N PRO A 12 31.33 -15.21 13.05
CA PRO A 12 32.53 -14.51 13.52
C PRO A 12 32.88 -13.30 12.64
N LYS A 13 32.45 -13.30 11.37
CA LYS A 13 32.61 -12.17 10.44
C LYS A 13 31.30 -11.93 9.70
N LYS A 14 30.62 -10.85 10.08
CA LYS A 14 29.38 -10.41 9.42
C LYS A 14 29.73 -9.58 8.18
N SER A 15 29.24 -9.99 7.02
CA SER A 15 29.38 -9.25 5.76
C SER A 15 28.25 -8.23 5.61
N LEU A 16 28.44 -7.20 4.78
CA LEU A 16 27.37 -6.25 4.45
C LEU A 16 26.12 -6.96 3.92
N ALA A 17 26.28 -8.04 3.16
CA ALA A 17 25.17 -8.86 2.69
C ALA A 17 24.40 -9.52 3.84
N SER A 18 25.08 -10.02 4.88
CA SER A 18 24.41 -10.58 6.06
C SER A 18 23.66 -9.52 6.88
N TRP A 19 24.21 -8.31 7.00
CA TRP A 19 23.52 -7.18 7.64
C TRP A 19 22.26 -6.82 6.87
N ASN A 20 22.37 -6.66 5.55
CA ASN A 20 21.23 -6.36 4.68
C ASN A 20 20.16 -7.44 4.75
N ALA A 21 20.53 -8.72 4.65
CA ALA A 21 19.58 -9.82 4.73
C ALA A 21 18.78 -9.81 6.05
N MET A 22 19.45 -9.55 7.17
CA MET A 22 18.79 -9.48 8.48
C MET A 22 17.91 -8.23 8.62
N ILE A 23 18.40 -7.07 8.19
CA ILE A 23 17.64 -5.80 8.24
C ILE A 23 16.40 -5.88 7.35
N SER A 24 16.56 -6.27 6.09
CA SER A 24 15.45 -6.44 5.14
C SER A 24 14.48 -7.52 5.64
N GLY A 25 15.00 -8.64 6.14
CA GLY A 25 14.18 -9.71 6.69
C GLY A 25 13.33 -9.24 7.88
N TYR A 26 13.89 -8.45 8.80
CA TYR A 26 13.12 -7.86 9.90
C TYR A 26 12.05 -6.88 9.38
N ALA A 27 12.42 -5.98 8.48
CA ALA A 27 11.49 -4.98 7.93
C ALA A 27 10.32 -5.62 7.16
N GLN A 28 10.58 -6.66 6.36
CA GLN A 28 9.56 -7.36 5.58
C GLN A 28 8.61 -8.20 6.44
N ASN A 29 9.06 -8.65 7.62
CA ASN A 29 8.25 -9.43 8.55
C ASN A 29 7.54 -8.56 9.61
N GLY A 30 7.48 -7.23 9.41
CA GLY A 30 6.85 -6.30 10.35
C GLY A 30 7.60 -6.13 11.68
N LEU A 31 8.80 -6.69 11.81
CA LEU A 31 9.67 -6.56 12.99
C LEU A 31 10.52 -5.30 12.88
N THR A 32 9.86 -4.16 12.62
CA THR A 32 10.50 -2.89 12.23
C THR A 32 11.42 -2.32 13.30
N GLU A 33 11.06 -2.46 14.58
CA GLU A 33 11.93 -2.07 15.70
C GLU A 33 13.25 -2.85 15.72
N MET A 34 13.19 -4.15 15.39
CA MET A 34 14.40 -4.98 15.32
C MET A 34 15.27 -4.60 14.13
N ALA A 35 14.66 -4.25 12.98
CA ALA A 35 15.39 -3.74 11.82
C ALA A 35 16.13 -2.44 12.16
N ILE A 36 15.46 -1.49 12.81
CA ILE A 36 16.03 -0.20 13.23
C ILE A 36 17.13 -0.41 14.27
N SER A 37 16.90 -1.28 15.27
CA SER A 37 17.90 -1.60 16.29
C SER A 37 19.17 -2.19 15.68
N LEU A 38 19.02 -3.17 14.78
CA LEU A 38 20.15 -3.79 14.08
C LEU A 38 20.89 -2.79 13.18
N PHE A 39 20.17 -1.89 12.52
CA PHE A 39 20.81 -0.83 11.74
C PHE A 39 21.57 0.17 12.61
N ARG A 40 21.06 0.53 13.79
CA ARG A 40 21.83 1.35 14.76
C ARG A 40 23.10 0.63 15.22
N GLU A 41 23.05 -0.69 15.40
CA GLU A 41 24.22 -1.52 15.69
C GLU A 41 25.24 -1.47 14.53
N MET A 42 24.78 -1.65 13.28
CA MET A 42 25.60 -1.53 12.07
C MET A 42 26.33 -0.18 12.01
N GLN A 43 25.61 0.92 12.29
CA GLN A 43 26.17 2.27 12.30
C GLN A 43 27.20 2.49 13.42
N LYS A 44 26.96 1.93 14.62
CA LYS A 44 27.92 2.00 15.74
C LYS A 44 29.22 1.24 15.47
N LEU A 45 29.18 0.24 14.59
CA LEU A 45 30.34 -0.53 14.16
C LEU A 45 31.05 0.09 12.94
N ASP A 46 30.68 1.31 12.56
CA ASP A 46 31.19 2.03 11.38
C ASP A 46 31.06 1.23 10.08
N ILE A 47 30.03 0.37 9.99
CA ILE A 47 29.72 -0.37 8.78
C ILE A 47 28.85 0.52 7.90
N HIS A 48 29.42 0.96 6.78
CA HIS A 48 28.74 1.83 5.83
C HIS A 48 27.53 1.14 5.18
N PRO A 49 26.35 1.78 5.17
CA PRO A 49 25.17 1.24 4.53
C PRO A 49 25.28 1.39 3.01
N ASN A 50 24.58 0.53 2.29
CA ASN A 50 24.39 0.68 0.84
C ASN A 50 22.91 0.96 0.54
N PRO A 51 22.54 1.22 -0.73
CA PRO A 51 21.16 1.50 -1.10
C PRO A 51 20.14 0.45 -0.62
N VAL A 52 20.51 -0.84 -0.56
CA VAL A 52 19.65 -1.91 -0.05
C VAL A 52 19.39 -1.77 1.45
N THR A 53 20.43 -1.41 2.22
CA THR A 53 20.27 -1.09 3.65
C THR A 53 19.31 0.08 3.84
N ILE A 54 19.53 1.16 3.08
CA ILE A 54 18.76 2.40 3.20
C ILE A 54 17.29 2.19 2.85
N THR A 55 16.97 1.55 1.72
CA THR A 55 15.58 1.29 1.33
C THR A 55 14.85 0.42 2.35
N SER A 56 15.55 -0.58 2.92
CA SER A 56 14.99 -1.45 3.96
C SER A 56 14.66 -0.68 5.24
N ILE A 57 15.52 0.25 5.65
CA ILE A 57 15.30 1.06 6.85
C ILE A 57 14.25 2.14 6.63
N LEU A 58 14.22 2.78 5.45
CA LEU A 58 13.13 3.69 5.08
C LEU A 58 11.78 2.98 5.13
N SER A 59 11.69 1.75 4.60
CA SER A 59 10.49 0.91 4.70
C SER A 59 10.11 0.62 6.16
N ALA A 60 11.08 0.27 7.01
CA ALA A 60 10.81 0.06 8.43
C ALA A 60 10.32 1.34 9.13
N CYS A 61 10.89 2.51 8.77
CA CYS A 61 10.44 3.80 9.30
C CYS A 61 9.01 4.12 8.86
N ALA A 62 8.69 3.88 7.59
CA ALA A 62 7.36 4.09 7.01
C ALA A 62 6.30 3.23 7.72
N GLN A 63 6.60 1.96 7.95
CA GLN A 63 5.71 1.02 8.64
C GLN A 63 5.49 1.38 10.11
N LEU A 64 6.53 1.87 10.81
CA LEU A 64 6.45 2.27 12.22
C LEU A 64 5.91 3.70 12.41
N GLY A 65 5.88 4.52 11.35
CA GLY A 65 5.51 5.93 11.42
C GLY A 65 6.55 6.82 12.13
N THR A 66 7.83 6.42 12.15
CA THR A 66 8.89 7.13 12.89
C THR A 66 9.57 8.21 12.03
N LEU A 67 8.90 9.36 11.89
CA LEU A 67 9.39 10.49 11.09
C LEU A 67 10.79 10.96 11.51
N SER A 68 11.10 10.97 12.82
CA SER A 68 12.41 11.42 13.32
C SER A 68 13.55 10.51 12.85
N MET A 69 13.35 9.18 12.87
CA MET A 69 14.33 8.24 12.31
C MET A 69 14.40 8.39 10.79
N GLY A 70 13.27 8.58 10.12
CA GLY A 70 13.22 8.84 8.68
C GLY A 70 14.03 10.07 8.24
N LYS A 71 13.89 11.19 8.97
CA LYS A 71 14.69 12.42 8.74
C LYS A 71 16.18 12.19 8.97
N TRP A 72 16.55 11.44 10.02
CA TRP A 72 17.94 11.06 10.25
C TRP A 72 18.51 10.21 9.11
N VAL A 73 17.74 9.26 8.57
CA VAL A 73 18.14 8.45 7.40
C VAL A 73 18.25 9.31 6.15
N HIS A 74 17.39 10.32 5.97
CA HIS A 74 17.52 11.29 4.88
C HIS A 74 18.84 12.07 4.96
N ASP A 75 19.25 12.53 6.14
CA ASP A 75 20.56 13.18 6.27
C ASP A 75 21.72 12.21 5.96
N LEU A 76 21.57 10.94 6.35
CA LEU A 76 22.53 9.90 6.00
C LEU A 76 22.61 9.65 4.49
N ILE A 77 21.50 9.71 3.76
CA ILE A 77 21.47 9.60 2.29
C ILE A 77 22.35 10.66 1.63
N LYS A 78 22.32 11.90 2.14
CA LYS A 78 23.18 12.99 1.65
C LYS A 78 24.65 12.73 1.98
N LYS A 79 24.93 12.31 3.22
CA LYS A 79 26.29 11.97 3.67
C LYS A 79 26.92 10.85 2.83
N GLU A 80 26.16 9.80 2.54
CA GLU A 80 26.61 8.65 1.74
C GLU A 80 26.46 8.88 0.21
N LYS A 81 26.02 10.08 -0.21
CA LYS A 81 25.88 10.50 -1.62
C LYS A 81 24.92 9.62 -2.44
N PHE A 82 23.81 9.19 -1.83
CA PHE A 82 22.76 8.42 -2.50
C PHE A 82 21.64 9.30 -3.09
N GLU A 83 21.83 10.61 -3.16
CA GLU A 83 20.86 11.59 -3.68
C GLU A 83 20.55 11.44 -5.18
N SER A 84 21.28 10.61 -5.92
CA SER A 84 20.98 10.27 -7.32
C SER A 84 20.37 8.87 -7.49
N ASN A 85 20.20 8.11 -6.40
CA ASN A 85 19.70 6.75 -6.48
C ASN A 85 18.16 6.75 -6.45
N ILE A 86 17.53 6.49 -7.60
CA ILE A 86 16.06 6.50 -7.75
C ILE A 86 15.33 5.56 -6.78
N TYR A 87 15.91 4.41 -6.45
CA TYR A 87 15.28 3.46 -5.52
C TYR A 87 15.28 4.00 -4.08
N VAL A 88 16.37 4.65 -3.69
CA VAL A 88 16.49 5.32 -2.38
C VAL A 88 15.52 6.49 -2.29
N LEU A 89 15.46 7.36 -3.31
CA LEU A 89 14.56 8.51 -3.32
C LEU A 89 13.09 8.09 -3.37
N THR A 90 12.75 7.06 -4.14
CA THR A 90 11.38 6.52 -4.17
C THR A 90 10.95 5.94 -2.82
N ALA A 91 11.85 5.20 -2.14
CA ALA A 91 11.58 4.73 -0.78
C ALA A 91 11.48 5.89 0.23
N LEU A 92 12.19 6.99 -0.02
CA LEU A 92 12.15 8.18 0.83
C LEU A 92 10.82 8.94 0.67
N VAL A 93 10.28 9.03 -0.56
CA VAL A 93 8.91 9.53 -0.82
C VAL A 93 7.88 8.71 -0.04
N ASP A 94 7.91 7.37 -0.16
CA ASP A 94 7.00 6.48 0.57
C ASP A 94 7.11 6.64 2.09
N MET A 95 8.34 6.77 2.59
CA MET A 95 8.60 6.97 4.02
C MET A 95 7.99 8.26 4.54
N TYR A 96 8.24 9.40 3.88
CA TYR A 96 7.68 10.69 4.29
C TYR A 96 6.16 10.68 4.25
N ALA A 97 5.58 10.16 3.17
CA ALA A 97 4.14 10.05 3.00
C ALA A 97 3.50 9.22 4.13
N LYS A 98 3.99 8.02 4.40
CA LYS A 98 3.45 7.14 5.46
C LYS A 98 3.72 7.64 6.87
N CYS A 99 4.74 8.48 7.06
CA CYS A 99 4.99 9.19 8.32
C CYS A 99 4.14 10.47 8.49
N GLY A 100 3.19 10.71 7.60
CA GLY A 100 2.24 11.82 7.71
C GLY A 100 2.78 13.16 7.22
N ASN A 101 3.84 13.17 6.41
CA ASN A 101 4.42 14.39 5.87
C ASN A 101 4.44 14.34 4.34
N ILE A 102 3.36 14.83 3.72
CA ILE A 102 3.17 14.79 2.27
C ILE A 102 3.97 15.88 1.56
N GLU A 103 4.25 17.00 2.24
CA GLU A 103 5.01 18.13 1.72
C GLU A 103 6.47 17.75 1.46
N GLU A 104 7.15 17.13 2.43
CA GLU A 104 8.51 16.63 2.23
C GLU A 104 8.54 15.46 1.23
N ALA A 105 7.51 14.61 1.19
CA ALA A 105 7.40 13.57 0.16
C ALA A 105 7.35 14.19 -1.25
N ARG A 106 6.57 15.26 -1.43
CA ARG A 106 6.48 15.98 -2.70
C ARG A 106 7.81 16.67 -3.07
N GLN A 107 8.48 17.30 -2.11
CA GLN A 107 9.79 17.92 -2.35
C GLN A 107 10.84 16.91 -2.82
N VAL A 108 10.89 15.73 -2.19
CA VAL A 108 11.78 14.64 -2.63
C VAL A 108 11.40 14.19 -4.03
N PHE A 109 10.11 13.96 -4.30
CA PHE A 109 9.64 13.59 -5.63
C PHE A 109 10.05 14.60 -6.71
N ASP A 110 9.88 15.90 -6.46
CA ASP A 110 10.24 16.95 -7.41
C ASP A 110 11.75 17.02 -7.69
N SER A 111 12.58 16.67 -6.69
CA SER A 111 14.04 16.62 -6.84
C SER A 111 14.54 15.50 -7.77
N ILE A 112 13.71 14.47 -8.06
CA ILE A 112 14.09 13.35 -8.92
C ILE A 112 14.02 13.80 -10.40
N THR A 113 15.17 13.92 -11.07
CA THR A 113 15.22 14.35 -12.48
C THR A 113 14.58 13.35 -13.43
N GLU A 114 14.93 12.06 -13.30
CA GLU A 114 14.41 10.99 -14.15
C GLU A 114 13.49 10.09 -13.31
N LYS A 115 12.18 10.23 -13.52
CA LYS A 115 11.16 9.48 -12.78
C LYS A 115 10.72 8.27 -13.61
N ASN A 116 10.73 7.09 -13.00
CA ASN A 116 10.13 5.89 -13.59
C ASN A 116 8.70 5.68 -13.06
N VAL A 117 7.98 4.70 -13.61
CA VAL A 117 6.61 4.36 -13.20
C VAL A 117 6.46 4.12 -11.70
N VAL A 118 7.48 3.53 -11.04
CA VAL A 118 7.43 3.25 -9.60
C VAL A 118 7.49 4.55 -8.79
N THR A 119 8.33 5.51 -9.21
CA THR A 119 8.41 6.83 -8.58
C THR A 119 7.11 7.62 -8.72
N TRP A 120 6.48 7.59 -9.90
CA TRP A 120 5.16 8.20 -10.12
C TRP A 120 4.09 7.54 -9.24
N ASN A 121 4.02 6.21 -9.25
CA ASN A 121 3.05 5.45 -8.45
C ASN A 121 3.20 5.73 -6.94
N ALA A 122 4.43 5.88 -6.45
CA ALA A 122 4.69 6.19 -5.05
C ALA A 122 4.03 7.53 -4.64
N MET A 123 4.17 8.57 -5.45
CA MET A 123 3.61 9.88 -5.12
C MET A 123 2.09 9.97 -5.40
N ILE A 124 1.58 9.32 -6.45
CA ILE A 124 0.13 9.20 -6.70
C ILE A 124 -0.55 8.49 -5.52
N SER A 125 0.03 7.38 -5.05
CA SER A 125 -0.44 6.66 -3.85
C SER A 125 -0.36 7.53 -2.59
N ALA A 126 0.73 8.27 -2.43
CA ALA A 126 0.91 9.17 -1.30
C ALA A 126 -0.22 10.21 -1.23
N TYR A 127 -0.56 10.85 -2.35
CA TYR A 127 -1.69 11.77 -2.39
C TYR A 127 -3.02 11.08 -2.06
N GLY A 128 -3.25 9.86 -2.57
CA GLY A 128 -4.44 9.07 -2.22
C GLY A 128 -4.55 8.77 -0.72
N LEU A 129 -3.45 8.36 -0.08
CA LEU A 129 -3.38 8.11 1.37
C LEU A 129 -3.72 9.35 2.21
N HIS A 130 -3.36 10.53 1.72
CA HIS A 130 -3.59 11.83 2.37
C HIS A 130 -4.93 12.48 1.99
N GLY A 131 -5.76 11.82 1.18
CA GLY A 131 -7.05 12.35 0.73
C GLY A 131 -6.95 13.45 -0.33
N CYS A 132 -5.75 13.67 -0.89
CA CYS A 132 -5.46 14.64 -1.95
C CYS A 132 -5.78 14.04 -3.33
N GLY A 133 -7.01 13.57 -3.53
CA GLY A 133 -7.39 12.82 -4.73
C GLY A 133 -7.23 13.63 -6.02
N ARG A 134 -7.54 14.93 -6.00
CA ARG A 134 -7.39 15.79 -7.18
C ARG A 134 -5.92 15.96 -7.57
N GLU A 135 -5.04 16.15 -6.60
CA GLU A 135 -3.60 16.26 -6.78
C GLU A 135 -3.03 14.94 -7.32
N ALA A 136 -3.54 13.80 -6.87
CA ALA A 136 -3.18 12.49 -7.41
C ALA A 136 -3.51 12.37 -8.91
N LEU A 137 -4.68 12.87 -9.33
CA LEU A 137 -5.10 12.83 -10.74
C LEU A 137 -4.35 13.82 -11.61
N VAL A 138 -4.05 15.01 -11.10
CA VAL A 138 -3.14 15.96 -11.78
C VAL A 138 -1.77 15.32 -11.98
N LEU A 139 -1.28 14.58 -10.98
CA LEU A 139 0.01 13.91 -11.07
C LEU A 139 -0.02 12.71 -12.05
N PHE A 140 -1.13 11.97 -12.09
CA PHE A 140 -1.36 10.92 -13.10
C PHE A 140 -1.35 11.51 -14.52
N ASP A 141 -2.03 12.63 -14.75
CA ASP A 141 -2.00 13.32 -16.04
C ASP A 141 -0.59 13.82 -16.42
N GLN A 142 0.16 14.38 -15.46
CA GLN A 142 1.56 14.76 -15.67
C GLN A 142 2.45 13.57 -16.04
N MET A 143 2.21 12.39 -15.46
CA MET A 143 2.92 11.16 -15.81
C MET A 143 2.68 10.80 -17.29
N LEU A 144 1.43 10.86 -17.75
CA LEU A 144 1.07 10.59 -19.15
C LEU A 144 1.73 11.59 -20.11
N HIS A 145 1.67 12.89 -19.80
CA HIS A 145 2.31 13.94 -20.60
C HIS A 145 3.85 13.82 -20.62
N SER A 146 4.43 13.19 -19.60
CA SER A 146 5.87 12.90 -19.55
C SER A 146 6.25 11.66 -20.38
N GLY A 147 5.30 11.02 -21.06
CA GLY A 147 5.53 9.84 -21.89
C GLY A 147 5.73 8.55 -21.10
N VAL A 148 5.43 8.53 -19.80
CA VAL A 148 5.54 7.32 -18.97
C VAL A 148 4.22 6.57 -19.04
N SER A 149 4.24 5.36 -19.63
CA SER A 149 3.05 4.53 -19.74
C SER A 149 2.53 4.08 -18.37
N PRO A 150 1.22 4.20 -18.10
CA PRO A 150 0.63 3.68 -16.87
C PRO A 150 0.64 2.15 -16.89
N THR A 151 0.64 1.55 -15.71
CA THR A 151 0.53 0.10 -15.50
C THR A 151 -0.70 -0.19 -14.64
N GLY A 152 -1.08 -1.47 -14.47
CA GLY A 152 -2.16 -1.82 -13.53
C GLY A 152 -1.94 -1.22 -12.13
N VAL A 153 -0.70 -1.22 -11.62
CA VAL A 153 -0.39 -0.57 -10.34
C VAL A 153 -0.69 0.94 -10.39
N THR A 154 -0.38 1.62 -11.48
CA THR A 154 -0.68 3.06 -11.65
C THR A 154 -2.18 3.34 -11.60
N PHE A 155 -2.99 2.55 -12.31
CA PHE A 155 -4.45 2.68 -12.27
C PHE A 155 -4.99 2.41 -10.87
N LEU A 156 -4.50 1.36 -10.20
CA LEU A 156 -4.87 1.07 -8.82
C LEU A 156 -4.59 2.25 -7.88
N CYS A 157 -3.42 2.91 -7.99
CA CYS A 157 -3.09 4.10 -7.21
C CYS A 157 -4.08 5.25 -7.46
N ALA A 158 -4.43 5.51 -8.72
CA ALA A 158 -5.34 6.59 -9.10
C ALA A 158 -6.79 6.30 -8.68
N LEU A 159 -7.26 5.06 -8.84
CA LEU A 159 -8.58 4.61 -8.39
C LEU A 159 -8.71 4.65 -6.86
N TYR A 160 -7.67 4.25 -6.15
CA TYR A 160 -7.61 4.37 -4.68
C TYR A 160 -7.75 5.82 -4.23
N ALA A 161 -7.03 6.74 -4.88
CA ALA A 161 -7.13 8.17 -4.61
C ALA A 161 -8.55 8.70 -4.90
N CYS A 162 -9.19 8.24 -5.98
CA CYS A 162 -10.58 8.58 -6.28
C CYS A 162 -11.54 8.08 -5.20
N SER A 163 -11.39 6.82 -4.77
CA SER A 163 -12.22 6.21 -3.72
C SER A 163 -12.19 7.02 -2.43
N HIS A 164 -11.00 7.41 -1.99
CA HIS A 164 -10.80 8.16 -0.76
C HIS A 164 -11.25 9.62 -0.84
N ALA A 165 -11.26 10.22 -2.03
CA ALA A 165 -11.71 11.59 -2.26
C ALA A 165 -13.17 11.69 -2.73
N GLY A 166 -13.87 10.57 -2.93
CA GLY A 166 -15.24 10.53 -3.45
C GLY A 166 -15.38 10.98 -4.91
N LEU A 167 -14.31 10.88 -5.71
CA LEU A 167 -14.26 11.29 -7.12
C LEU A 167 -14.84 10.19 -8.02
N VAL A 168 -16.15 9.97 -7.94
CA VAL A 168 -16.81 8.83 -8.61
C VAL A 168 -16.70 8.92 -10.13
N GLU A 169 -16.95 10.09 -10.70
CA GLU A 169 -16.92 10.27 -12.15
C GLU A 169 -15.50 10.11 -12.71
N GLU A 170 -14.52 10.66 -12.03
CA GLU A 170 -13.11 10.55 -12.42
C GLU A 170 -12.60 9.12 -12.25
N GLY A 171 -12.94 8.44 -11.16
CA GLY A 171 -12.58 7.03 -10.95
C GLY A 171 -13.17 6.13 -12.03
N GLN A 172 -14.43 6.35 -12.41
CA GLN A 172 -15.04 5.66 -13.55
C GLN A 172 -14.27 5.92 -14.85
N LYS A 173 -13.96 7.18 -15.18
CA LYS A 173 -13.18 7.50 -16.41
C LYS A 173 -11.83 6.80 -16.42
N ILE A 174 -11.11 6.81 -15.31
CA ILE A 174 -9.81 6.16 -15.16
C ILE A 174 -9.93 4.65 -15.36
N PHE A 175 -10.93 4.01 -14.73
CA PHE A 175 -11.16 2.58 -14.89
C PHE A 175 -11.43 2.19 -16.34
N HIS A 176 -12.24 2.96 -17.07
CA HIS A 176 -12.53 2.68 -18.48
C HIS A 176 -11.32 2.92 -19.39
N SER A 177 -10.54 3.98 -19.14
CA SER A 177 -9.33 4.31 -19.91
C SER A 177 -8.28 3.20 -19.83
N MET A 178 -8.25 2.45 -18.73
CA MET A 178 -7.32 1.34 -18.50
C MET A 178 -7.33 0.34 -19.66
N SER A 179 -8.52 -0.09 -20.10
CA SER A 179 -8.67 -1.05 -21.21
C SER A 179 -8.76 -0.38 -22.58
N HIS A 180 -9.38 0.80 -22.68
CA HIS A 180 -9.65 1.45 -23.97
C HIS A 180 -8.45 2.21 -24.53
N ASP A 181 -7.72 2.93 -23.66
CA ASP A 181 -6.69 3.88 -24.07
C ASP A 181 -5.27 3.33 -23.80
N HIS A 182 -5.17 2.33 -22.91
CA HIS A 182 -3.89 1.86 -22.37
C HIS A 182 -3.68 0.35 -22.45
N ASP A 183 -4.58 -0.39 -23.12
CA ASP A 183 -4.50 -1.85 -23.33
C ASP A 183 -4.14 -2.65 -22.07
N THR A 184 -4.55 -2.15 -20.90
CA THR A 184 -4.26 -2.76 -19.60
C THR A 184 -5.51 -3.48 -19.11
N GLU A 185 -5.38 -4.77 -18.83
CA GLU A 185 -6.51 -5.60 -18.37
C GLU A 185 -6.79 -5.35 -16.88
N PRO A 186 -8.04 -5.04 -16.49
CA PRO A 186 -8.41 -4.89 -15.09
C PRO A 186 -8.26 -6.21 -14.31
N LEU A 187 -7.44 -6.17 -13.26
CA LEU A 187 -7.31 -7.24 -12.26
C LEU A 187 -8.35 -7.08 -11.13
N PRO A 188 -8.63 -8.14 -10.34
CA PRO A 188 -9.59 -8.10 -9.22
C PRO A 188 -9.44 -6.87 -8.31
N GLU A 189 -8.21 -6.46 -8.02
CA GLU A 189 -7.93 -5.30 -7.17
C GLU A 189 -8.52 -3.99 -7.72
N HIS A 190 -8.61 -3.83 -9.05
CA HIS A 190 -9.22 -2.66 -9.68
C HIS A 190 -10.74 -2.66 -9.52
N TYR A 191 -11.37 -3.83 -9.67
CA TYR A 191 -12.80 -3.99 -9.43
C TYR A 191 -13.15 -3.74 -7.96
N ALA A 192 -12.36 -4.27 -7.03
CA ALA A 192 -12.52 -4.00 -5.61
C ALA A 192 -12.41 -2.49 -5.28
N CYS A 193 -11.48 -1.76 -5.91
CA CYS A 193 -11.40 -0.31 -5.78
C CYS A 193 -12.64 0.42 -6.34
N MET A 194 -13.21 -0.03 -7.44
CA MET A 194 -14.45 0.54 -8.00
C MET A 194 -15.65 0.30 -7.09
N VAL A 195 -15.76 -0.90 -6.50
CA VAL A 195 -16.77 -1.22 -5.49
C VAL A 195 -16.61 -0.35 -4.26
N ASP A 196 -15.39 -0.19 -3.75
CA ASP A 196 -15.09 0.69 -2.61
C ASP A 196 -15.46 2.15 -2.91
N LEU A 197 -15.12 2.66 -4.10
CA LEU A 197 -15.47 4.01 -4.57
C LEU A 197 -16.98 4.24 -4.60
N LEU A 198 -17.74 3.35 -5.25
CA LEU A 198 -19.20 3.44 -5.32
C LEU A 198 -19.84 3.28 -3.94
N GLY A 199 -19.32 2.33 -3.16
CA GLY A 199 -19.76 2.03 -1.81
C GLY A 199 -19.62 3.21 -0.86
N ARG A 200 -18.44 3.85 -0.80
CA ARG A 200 -18.18 5.05 0.01
C ARG A 200 -19.02 6.25 -0.41
N ALA A 201 -19.36 6.34 -1.69
CA ALA A 201 -20.28 7.36 -2.21
C ALA A 201 -21.75 7.08 -1.87
N GLY A 202 -22.06 5.98 -1.18
CA GLY A 202 -23.42 5.56 -0.83
C GLY A 202 -24.21 4.95 -1.99
N LYS A 203 -23.58 4.67 -3.13
CA LYS A 203 -24.21 4.07 -4.32
C LYS A 203 -24.16 2.54 -4.22
N LEU A 204 -24.75 1.98 -3.16
CA LEU A 204 -24.61 0.56 -2.81
C LEU A 204 -25.21 -0.37 -3.87
N GLU A 205 -26.35 -0.01 -4.44
CA GLU A 205 -27.02 -0.77 -5.49
C GLU A 205 -26.16 -0.81 -6.75
N ASN A 206 -25.59 0.33 -7.16
CA ASN A 206 -24.66 0.40 -8.28
C ASN A 206 -23.37 -0.40 -8.01
N ALA A 207 -22.89 -0.42 -6.77
CA ALA A 207 -21.73 -1.23 -6.37
C ALA A 207 -22.03 -2.73 -6.48
N LEU A 208 -23.24 -3.16 -6.12
CA LEU A 208 -23.69 -4.54 -6.29
C LEU A 208 -23.88 -4.91 -7.77
N GLU A 209 -24.52 -4.03 -8.55
CA GLU A 209 -24.67 -4.21 -10.00
C GLU A 209 -23.31 -4.35 -10.67
N PHE A 210 -22.37 -3.46 -10.35
CA PHE A 210 -21.00 -3.53 -10.85
C PHE A 210 -20.32 -4.87 -10.54
N ILE A 211 -20.51 -5.44 -9.33
CA ILE A 211 -20.00 -6.77 -8.97
C ILE A 211 -20.55 -7.86 -9.89
N TYR A 212 -21.84 -7.78 -10.26
CA TYR A 212 -22.46 -8.78 -11.13
C TYR A 212 -22.10 -8.63 -12.61
N GLU A 213 -21.70 -7.43 -13.04
CA GLU A 213 -21.26 -7.15 -14.42
C GLU A 213 -19.78 -7.49 -14.66
N MET A 214 -19.03 -7.83 -13.61
CA MET A 214 -17.62 -8.20 -13.73
C MET A 214 -17.45 -9.37 -14.71
N PRO A 215 -16.45 -9.32 -15.61
CA PRO A 215 -16.15 -10.42 -16.53
C PRO A 215 -15.48 -11.62 -15.83
N LEU A 216 -15.25 -11.53 -14.52
CA LEU A 216 -14.57 -12.53 -13.69
C LEU A 216 -15.39 -12.82 -12.43
N GLU A 217 -15.19 -14.00 -11.83
CA GLU A 217 -15.89 -14.35 -10.59
C GLU A 217 -15.47 -13.42 -9.44
N PRO A 218 -16.42 -12.72 -8.79
CA PRO A 218 -16.08 -11.80 -7.70
C PRO A 218 -15.47 -12.55 -6.51
N GLY A 219 -14.39 -12.03 -5.95
CA GLY A 219 -13.65 -12.62 -4.86
C GLY A 219 -13.90 -11.95 -3.50
N PRO A 220 -13.09 -12.30 -2.48
CA PRO A 220 -13.22 -11.72 -1.15
C PRO A 220 -12.99 -10.21 -1.07
N ALA A 221 -12.22 -9.64 -2.00
CA ALA A 221 -11.90 -8.22 -2.02
C ALA A 221 -13.14 -7.37 -2.35
N GLU A 222 -13.89 -7.75 -3.38
CA GLU A 222 -15.07 -7.03 -3.86
C GLU A 222 -16.23 -7.15 -2.86
N TRP A 223 -16.54 -8.36 -2.39
CA TRP A 223 -17.58 -8.56 -1.38
C TRP A 223 -17.20 -7.93 -0.03
N GLY A 224 -15.91 -7.92 0.32
CA GLY A 224 -15.39 -7.24 1.50
C GLY A 224 -15.58 -5.73 1.43
N ALA A 225 -15.28 -5.13 0.27
CA ALA A 225 -15.50 -3.70 0.02
C ALA A 225 -17.00 -3.33 0.11
N LEU A 226 -17.88 -4.10 -0.54
CA LEU A 226 -19.33 -3.88 -0.47
C LEU A 226 -19.84 -4.01 0.97
N LEU A 227 -19.42 -5.05 1.70
CA LEU A 227 -19.80 -5.25 3.10
C LEU A 227 -19.37 -4.05 3.96
N GLY A 228 -18.13 -3.56 3.78
CA GLY A 228 -17.62 -2.38 4.47
C GLY A 228 -18.51 -1.15 4.23
N ALA A 229 -18.87 -0.89 2.97
CA ALA A 229 -19.75 0.21 2.60
C ALA A 229 -21.16 0.06 3.21
N CYS A 230 -21.76 -1.13 3.13
CA CYS A 230 -23.07 -1.41 3.71
C CYS A 230 -23.10 -1.16 5.23
N MET A 231 -22.01 -1.47 5.95
CA MET A 231 -21.89 -1.19 7.37
C MET A 231 -21.84 0.32 7.67
N VAL A 232 -21.15 1.10 6.85
CA VAL A 232 -21.08 2.58 6.97
C VAL A 232 -22.45 3.21 6.71
N HIS A 233 -23.14 2.75 5.67
CA HIS A 233 -24.44 3.28 5.24
C HIS A 233 -25.65 2.60 5.90
N LYS A 234 -25.42 1.63 6.79
CA LYS A 234 -26.44 0.88 7.55
C LYS A 234 -27.45 0.12 6.67
N ASN A 235 -27.03 -0.34 5.49
CA ASN A 235 -27.84 -1.20 4.64
C ASN A 235 -27.68 -2.67 5.09
N ILE A 236 -28.59 -3.10 5.96
CA ILE A 236 -28.51 -4.42 6.63
C ILE A 236 -28.72 -5.57 5.64
N ASP A 237 -29.61 -5.39 4.66
CA ASP A 237 -29.97 -6.44 3.71
C ASP A 237 -28.79 -6.76 2.77
N LEU A 238 -28.16 -5.72 2.20
CA LEU A 238 -26.96 -5.88 1.39
C LEU A 238 -25.75 -6.35 2.21
N ALA A 239 -25.62 -5.91 3.47
CA ALA A 239 -24.58 -6.43 4.36
C ALA A 239 -24.73 -7.94 4.59
N ARG A 240 -25.96 -8.43 4.78
CA ARG A 240 -26.22 -9.88 4.94
C ARG A 240 -25.86 -10.63 3.67
N LEU A 241 -26.28 -10.13 2.49
CA LEU A 241 -25.93 -10.72 1.20
C LEU A 241 -24.41 -10.84 1.02
N ALA A 242 -23.68 -9.74 1.19
CA ALA A 242 -22.23 -9.71 1.03
C ALA A 242 -21.52 -10.63 2.04
N SER A 243 -22.01 -10.66 3.29
CA SER A 243 -21.48 -11.57 4.32
C SER A 243 -21.69 -13.04 3.95
N ASP A 244 -22.87 -13.41 3.44
CA ASP A 244 -23.15 -14.79 3.05
C ASP A 244 -22.26 -15.23 1.88
N LYS A 245 -22.03 -14.34 0.90
CA LYS A 245 -21.08 -14.58 -0.20
C LYS A 245 -19.66 -14.83 0.30
N LEU A 246 -19.14 -13.99 1.20
CA LEU A 246 -17.82 -14.19 1.81
C LEU A 246 -17.71 -15.53 2.54
N PHE A 247 -18.73 -15.90 3.33
CA PHE A 247 -18.73 -17.19 4.03
C PHE A 247 -18.73 -18.40 3.10
N THR A 248 -19.42 -18.31 1.95
CA THR A 248 -19.39 -19.40 0.96
C THR A 248 -18.00 -19.61 0.35
N MET A 249 -17.19 -18.55 0.24
CA MET A 249 -15.83 -18.60 -0.30
C MET A 249 -14.82 -19.13 0.73
N ASP A 250 -14.95 -18.75 2.00
CA ASP A 250 -14.09 -19.21 3.10
C ASP A 250 -14.20 -20.73 3.33
N ARG A 251 -15.36 -21.34 3.06
CA ARG A 251 -15.54 -22.79 3.19
C ARG A 251 -14.74 -23.60 2.15
N GLY A 252 -14.25 -22.95 1.09
CA GLY A 252 -13.37 -23.57 0.08
C GLY A 252 -11.88 -23.30 0.28
N SER A 253 -11.48 -22.40 1.19
CA SER A 253 -10.14 -21.83 1.20
C SER A 253 -9.61 -21.64 2.63
N VAL A 254 -8.75 -22.55 3.11
CA VAL A 254 -8.15 -22.46 4.47
C VAL A 254 -7.05 -21.36 4.54
N ASP A 255 -6.74 -20.65 3.45
CA ASP A 255 -5.54 -19.81 3.32
C ASP A 255 -5.75 -18.27 3.33
N ILE A 256 -6.96 -17.75 3.54
CA ILE A 256 -7.24 -16.31 3.33
C ILE A 256 -6.69 -15.39 4.46
N MET A 257 -6.28 -15.93 5.61
CA MET A 257 -5.73 -15.11 6.71
C MET A 257 -4.39 -14.43 6.38
N PHE A 258 -3.66 -14.86 5.35
CA PHE A 258 -2.36 -14.27 4.98
C PHE A 258 -2.47 -13.15 3.92
N TYR A 259 -3.52 -13.13 3.10
CA TYR A 259 -3.66 -12.15 2.02
C TYR A 259 -3.89 -10.72 2.51
N PHE A 260 -4.56 -10.54 3.66
CA PHE A 260 -4.86 -9.21 4.20
C PHE A 260 -3.65 -8.51 4.85
N GLN A 261 -2.51 -9.18 5.03
CA GLN A 261 -1.41 -8.62 5.82
C GLN A 261 -0.42 -7.76 5.01
N THR A 262 -0.54 -7.67 3.68
CA THR A 262 0.49 -7.00 2.83
C THR A 262 0.02 -5.91 1.87
N SER A 263 -1.27 -5.56 1.80
CA SER A 263 -1.73 -4.39 1.04
C SER A 263 -2.38 -3.33 1.93
N ILE A 264 -1.64 -2.22 2.11
CA ILE A 264 -2.12 -0.87 2.42
C ILE A 264 -3.10 -0.76 3.61
N GLN A 265 -2.55 -0.60 4.82
CA GLN A 265 -3.01 0.17 6.00
C GLN A 265 -4.51 0.30 6.39
N GLN A 266 -5.47 -0.37 5.75
CA GLN A 266 -6.90 -0.35 6.13
C GLN A 266 -7.36 -1.59 6.91
N THR A 267 -6.44 -2.47 7.29
CA THR A 267 -6.75 -3.71 8.02
C THR A 267 -7.18 -3.52 9.47
N ALA A 268 -7.06 -2.33 10.06
CA ALA A 268 -7.56 -2.09 11.41
C ALA A 268 -9.11 -2.16 11.49
N ILE A 269 -9.82 -2.00 10.37
CA ILE A 269 -11.29 -2.03 10.34
C ILE A 269 -11.80 -3.44 10.01
N ILE A 270 -11.22 -4.13 9.02
CA ILE A 270 -11.68 -5.45 8.58
C ILE A 270 -11.40 -6.55 9.64
N VAL A 271 -10.24 -6.53 10.29
CA VAL A 271 -9.94 -7.48 11.40
C VAL A 271 -10.89 -7.26 12.59
N LYS A 272 -11.25 -6.00 12.86
CA LYS A 272 -12.19 -5.64 13.93
C LYS A 272 -13.62 -6.04 13.57
N LEU A 273 -14.03 -5.90 12.31
CA LEU A 273 -15.34 -6.32 11.80
C LEU A 273 -15.49 -7.85 11.78
N LEU A 274 -14.45 -8.61 11.43
CA LEU A 274 -14.46 -10.08 11.49
C LEU A 274 -14.48 -10.60 12.94
N GLN A 275 -13.81 -9.92 13.87
CA GLN A 275 -13.91 -10.21 15.31
C GLN A 275 -15.31 -9.86 15.87
N LEU A 276 -15.90 -8.75 15.43
CA LEU A 276 -17.29 -8.36 15.76
C LEU A 276 -18.33 -9.32 15.19
N GLY A 277 -18.12 -9.86 13.98
CA GLY A 277 -18.99 -10.86 13.37
C GLY A 277 -19.04 -12.17 14.16
N LYS A 278 -17.90 -12.59 14.75
CA LYS A 278 -17.86 -13.72 15.71
C LYS A 278 -18.55 -13.38 17.04
N PHE A 279 -18.47 -12.13 17.50
CA PHE A 279 -19.09 -11.68 18.74
C PHE A 279 -20.63 -11.52 18.65
N LEU A 280 -21.16 -11.16 17.48
CA LEU A 280 -22.60 -11.02 17.26
C LEU A 280 -23.33 -12.38 17.20
N ARG A 281 -22.65 -13.48 16.86
CA ARG A 281 -23.23 -14.85 16.87
C ARG A 281 -23.19 -15.56 18.21
N THR A 282 -22.48 -15.06 19.21
CA THR A 282 -22.50 -15.64 20.58
C THR A 282 -23.57 -15.02 21.48
N ARG A 283 -24.39 -14.10 20.95
CA ARG A 283 -25.48 -13.42 21.69
C ARG A 283 -26.85 -13.49 21.01
N ILE A 284 -27.06 -14.45 20.10
CA ILE A 284 -28.37 -14.91 19.62
C ILE A 284 -28.40 -16.42 19.80
#